data_AF-A0A3S9FKV9-F1
#
_entry.id   AF-A0A3S9FKV9-F1
#
_cell.length_a   1.000
_cell.length_b   1.000
_cell.length_c   1.000
_cell.angle_alpha   90.00
_cell.angle_beta   90.00
_cell.angle_gamma   90.00
#
_symmetry.space_group_name_H-M   'P 1'
#
loop_
_entity.id
_entity.type
_entity.pdbx_description
1 polymer ?
#
loop_
_entity_poly.entity_id
_entity_poly.type
_entity_poly.pdbx_seq_one_letter_code
_entity_poly.pdbx_strand_id
1 'polypeptide(L)'
;MTLSRSPFPVVALLAVAAFAMPASAGAGIEVTMNQAKIVKLSRAADTIVIGNPAIADAAVQDASTVVLTGKGFGVTNLVVLDSDGSPIVDEQVTVVRQAASSVRIYRRADVQTMSCTPYCESSYKSEAERTSETEMNASR
;
A
#
# COMPACT_ATOMS: atom_id res chain seq x y z
N MET A 1 53.08 -60.56 -8.60
CA MET A 1 53.01 -59.63 -7.45
C MET A 1 53.34 -58.24 -8.01
N THR A 2 52.50 -57.21 -8.06
CA THR A 2 51.23 -56.87 -7.40
C THR A 2 50.57 -55.71 -8.17
N LEU A 3 49.28 -55.89 -8.45
CA LEU A 3 48.19 -54.91 -8.64
C LEU A 3 48.42 -53.60 -9.43
N SER A 4 47.98 -53.63 -10.70
CA SER A 4 47.40 -52.50 -11.42
C SER A 4 46.06 -52.11 -10.78
N ARG A 5 45.89 -50.83 -10.39
CA ARG A 5 44.63 -50.26 -9.88
C ARG A 5 44.11 -49.20 -10.84
N SER A 6 42.96 -49.52 -11.42
CA SER A 6 42.14 -48.74 -12.36
C SER A 6 41.77 -47.34 -11.84
N PRO A 7 41.56 -46.33 -12.72
CA PRO A 7 41.13 -45.00 -12.32
C PRO A 7 39.63 -44.96 -12.01
N PHE A 8 39.27 -44.42 -10.85
CA PHE A 8 37.88 -44.09 -10.51
C PHE A 8 37.44 -42.85 -11.31
N PRO A 9 36.29 -42.87 -12.02
CA PRO A 9 35.76 -41.68 -12.65
C PRO A 9 35.14 -40.78 -11.57
N VAL A 10 35.66 -39.56 -11.45
CA VAL A 10 35.08 -38.49 -10.63
C VAL A 10 33.75 -38.10 -11.26
N VAL A 11 32.66 -38.50 -10.60
CA VAL A 11 31.29 -38.09 -10.94
C VAL A 11 31.18 -36.58 -10.77
N ALA A 12 31.01 -35.86 -11.88
CA ALA A 12 30.76 -34.44 -11.92
C ALA A 12 29.37 -34.15 -11.33
N LEU A 13 29.35 -33.57 -10.12
CA LEU A 13 28.15 -33.07 -9.46
C LEU A 13 27.75 -31.74 -10.15
N LEU A 14 26.83 -31.83 -11.12
CA LEU A 14 26.17 -30.66 -11.73
C LEU A 14 25.26 -30.00 -10.66
N ALA A 15 25.79 -28.98 -9.99
CA ALA A 15 25.03 -28.12 -9.10
C ALA A 15 24.07 -27.25 -9.93
N VAL A 16 22.81 -27.69 -10.07
CA VAL A 16 21.72 -26.85 -10.58
C VAL A 16 21.39 -25.83 -9.49
N ALA A 17 21.98 -24.63 -9.57
CA ALA A 17 21.57 -23.49 -8.78
C ALA A 17 20.19 -23.04 -9.26
N ALA A 18 19.14 -23.52 -8.57
CA ALA A 18 17.79 -23.03 -8.76
C ALA A 18 17.74 -21.55 -8.33
N PHE A 19 17.74 -20.65 -9.30
CA PHE A 19 17.40 -19.24 -9.09
C PHE A 19 15.93 -19.16 -8.69
N ALA A 20 15.66 -19.13 -7.38
CA ALA A 20 14.35 -18.78 -6.86
C ALA A 20 14.10 -17.29 -7.17
N MET A 21 13.27 -17.01 -8.18
CA MET A 21 12.77 -15.66 -8.39
C MET A 21 11.85 -15.30 -7.21
N PRO A 22 11.98 -14.12 -6.62
CA PRO A 22 11.07 -13.68 -5.57
C PRO A 22 9.66 -13.61 -6.15
N ALA A 23 8.72 -14.32 -5.53
CA ALA A 23 7.31 -14.16 -5.83
C ALA A 23 6.88 -12.77 -5.35
N SER A 24 6.62 -11.87 -6.29
CA SER A 24 5.95 -10.60 -5.99
C SER A 24 4.50 -10.95 -5.63
N ALA A 25 4.15 -10.90 -4.36
CA ALA A 25 2.74 -10.79 -3.97
C ALA A 25 2.15 -9.57 -4.69
N GLY A 26 0.91 -9.69 -5.19
CA GLY A 26 0.21 -8.60 -5.86
C GLY A 26 0.32 -7.34 -5.01
N ALA A 27 0.90 -6.28 -5.59
CA ALA A 27 1.07 -5.03 -4.86
C ALA A 27 -0.33 -4.43 -4.68
N GLY A 28 -0.81 -4.42 -3.42
CA GLY A 28 -2.06 -3.77 -3.07
C GLY A 28 -2.08 -2.28 -3.46
N ILE A 29 -3.24 -1.66 -3.33
CA ILE A 29 -3.45 -0.27 -3.74
C ILE A 29 -2.93 0.67 -2.65
N GLU A 30 -1.75 1.26 -2.85
CA GLU A 30 -1.28 2.36 -2.00
C GLU A 30 -1.88 3.70 -2.45
N VAL A 31 -2.41 4.49 -1.50
CA VAL A 31 -2.93 5.85 -1.70
C VAL A 31 -2.38 6.77 -0.62
N THR A 32 -1.93 7.96 -1.01
CA THR A 32 -1.54 8.98 -0.04
C THR A 32 -2.78 9.66 0.54
N MET A 33 -2.83 9.86 1.86
CA MET A 33 -3.93 10.55 2.52
C MET A 33 -4.12 11.98 1.95
N ASN A 34 -5.38 12.38 1.81
CA ASN A 34 -5.84 13.61 1.15
C ASN A 34 -5.50 13.67 -0.35
N GLN A 35 -5.18 12.54 -0.97
CA GLN A 35 -4.98 12.43 -2.42
C GLN A 35 -5.94 11.41 -3.01
N ALA A 36 -6.26 11.62 -4.28
CA ALA A 36 -7.06 10.71 -5.08
C ALA A 36 -6.18 9.91 -6.04
N LYS A 37 -6.52 8.64 -6.25
CA LYS A 37 -5.90 7.73 -7.19
C LYS A 37 -6.97 7.17 -8.11
N ILE A 38 -6.72 7.21 -9.42
CA ILE A 38 -7.61 6.62 -10.41
C ILE A 38 -7.35 5.11 -10.46
N VAL A 39 -8.41 4.33 -10.26
CA VAL A 39 -8.43 2.89 -10.42
C VAL A 39 -9.21 2.58 -11.69
N LYS A 40 -8.51 2.01 -12.68
CA LYS A 40 -9.12 1.56 -13.94
C LYS A 40 -9.53 0.10 -13.81
N LEU A 41 -10.76 -0.19 -14.21
CA LEU A 41 -11.35 -1.51 -14.15
C LEU A 41 -11.23 -2.20 -15.52
N SER A 42 -11.15 -3.53 -15.52
CA SER A 42 -11.10 -4.33 -16.75
C SER A 42 -12.46 -4.45 -17.45
N ARG A 43 -13.55 -4.16 -16.74
CA ARG A 43 -14.95 -4.26 -17.18
C ARG A 43 -15.85 -3.33 -16.35
N ALA A 44 -17.10 -3.20 -16.77
CA ALA A 44 -18.07 -2.32 -16.12
C ALA A 44 -18.37 -2.77 -14.67
N ALA A 45 -18.28 -1.84 -13.71
CA ALA A 45 -18.71 -2.04 -12.34
C ALA A 45 -20.22 -1.85 -12.19
N ASP A 46 -20.82 -2.69 -11.36
CA ASP A 46 -22.19 -2.56 -10.89
C ASP A 46 -22.23 -2.14 -9.42
N THR A 47 -21.40 -2.78 -8.60
CA THR A 47 -21.34 -2.54 -7.15
C THR A 47 -19.91 -2.22 -6.71
N ILE A 48 -19.76 -1.21 -5.85
CA ILE A 48 -18.48 -0.84 -5.21
C ILE A 48 -18.65 -0.84 -3.70
N VAL A 49 -17.71 -1.49 -3.02
CA VAL A 49 -17.68 -1.58 -1.56
C VAL A 49 -16.29 -1.18 -1.07
N ILE A 50 -16.26 -0.26 -0.09
CA ILE A 50 -15.08 0.04 0.71
C ILE A 50 -15.29 -0.58 2.09
N GLY A 51 -14.31 -1.36 2.55
CA GLY A 51 -14.39 -2.03 3.85
C GLY A 51 -14.55 -1.05 5.03
N ASN A 52 -13.80 0.06 5.03
CA ASN A 52 -13.89 1.11 6.04
C ASN A 52 -13.89 2.52 5.41
N PRO A 53 -15.05 3.21 5.35
CA PRO A 53 -15.17 4.55 4.74
C PRO A 53 -14.52 5.68 5.55
N ALA A 54 -14.02 5.39 6.77
CA ALA A 54 -13.20 6.32 7.53
C ALA A 54 -11.74 6.34 7.03
N ILE A 55 -11.26 5.26 6.42
CA ILE A 55 -9.88 5.11 5.91
C ILE A 55 -9.78 5.56 4.46
N ALA A 56 -10.69 5.08 3.59
CA ALA A 56 -10.72 5.43 2.17
C ALA A 56 -12.16 5.66 1.71
N ASP A 57 -12.33 6.31 0.56
CA ASP A 57 -13.63 6.51 -0.08
C ASP A 57 -13.50 6.37 -1.59
N ALA A 58 -14.58 5.98 -2.28
CA ALA A 58 -14.56 5.74 -3.71
C ALA A 58 -15.74 6.44 -4.40
N ALA A 59 -15.44 7.20 -5.46
CA ALA A 59 -16.43 7.80 -6.33
C ALA A 59 -16.38 7.17 -7.72
N VAL A 60 -17.54 6.84 -8.28
CA VAL A 60 -17.67 6.32 -9.65
C VAL A 60 -17.62 7.49 -10.62
N GLN A 61 -16.63 7.51 -11.51
CA GLN A 61 -16.56 8.49 -12.59
C GLN A 61 -17.34 8.02 -13.82
N ASP A 62 -17.15 6.74 -14.18
CA ASP A 62 -17.85 6.05 -15.26
C ASP A 62 -17.83 4.53 -14.99
N ALA A 63 -18.39 3.74 -15.91
CA ALA A 63 -18.54 2.29 -15.74
C ALA A 63 -17.21 1.55 -15.47
N SER A 64 -16.06 2.05 -15.95
CA SER A 64 -14.76 1.38 -15.78
C SER A 64 -13.72 2.22 -15.04
N THR A 65 -14.12 3.35 -14.46
CA THR A 65 -13.21 4.28 -13.79
C THR A 65 -13.72 4.68 -12.41
N VAL A 66 -12.90 4.40 -11.40
CA VAL A 66 -13.17 4.72 -9.99
C VAL A 66 -12.11 5.68 -9.48
N VAL A 67 -12.55 6.73 -8.78
CA VAL A 67 -11.68 7.67 -8.09
C VAL A 67 -11.63 7.29 -6.62
N LEU A 68 -10.49 6.73 -6.18
CA LEU A 68 -10.26 6.30 -4.81
C LEU A 68 -9.53 7.41 -4.03
N THR A 69 -10.07 7.83 -2.90
CA THR A 69 -9.51 8.91 -2.07
C THR A 69 -9.10 8.38 -0.70
N GLY A 70 -7.86 8.66 -0.27
CA GLY A 70 -7.41 8.34 1.09
C GLY A 70 -7.90 9.38 2.10
N LYS A 71 -8.65 8.97 3.13
CA LYS A 71 -9.24 9.85 4.16
C LYS A 71 -8.53 9.78 5.51
N GLY A 72 -8.11 8.59 5.91
CA GLY A 72 -7.45 8.33 7.19
C GLY A 72 -6.37 7.28 7.05
N PHE A 73 -5.49 7.17 8.03
CA PHE A 73 -4.40 6.19 8.00
C PHE A 73 -4.90 4.79 8.30
N GLY A 74 -4.28 3.81 7.64
CA GLY A 74 -4.50 2.41 7.93
C GLY A 74 -4.65 1.59 6.67
N VAL A 75 -5.23 0.42 6.86
CA VAL A 75 -5.42 -0.59 5.83
C VAL A 75 -6.91 -0.92 5.75
N THR A 76 -7.46 -0.88 4.54
CA THR A 76 -8.82 -1.32 4.22
C THR A 76 -8.80 -2.12 2.92
N ASN A 77 -9.94 -2.35 2.28
CA ASN A 77 -10.03 -3.04 1.01
C ASN A 77 -11.05 -2.36 0.09
N LEU A 78 -10.82 -2.51 -1.21
CA LEU A 78 -11.73 -2.10 -2.28
C LEU A 78 -12.22 -3.36 -2.97
N VAL A 79 -13.54 -3.57 -2.90
CA VAL A 79 -14.22 -4.64 -3.64
C VAL A 79 -15.10 -4.01 -4.72
N VAL A 80 -14.93 -4.45 -5.95
CA VAL A 80 -15.74 -4.02 -7.09
C VAL A 80 -16.32 -5.26 -7.74
N LEU A 81 -17.64 -5.30 -7.94
CA LEU A 81 -18.36 -6.41 -8.55
C LEU A 81 -18.98 -5.97 -9.89
N ASP A 82 -19.13 -6.92 -10.81
CA ASP A 82 -19.93 -6.75 -12.02
C ASP A 82 -21.42 -7.04 -11.75
N SER A 83 -22.25 -6.95 -12.79
CA SER A 83 -23.69 -7.21 -12.73
C SER A 83 -24.07 -8.64 -12.35
N ASP A 84 -23.14 -9.60 -12.53
CA ASP A 84 -23.34 -11.01 -12.17
C ASP A 84 -22.87 -11.31 -10.74
N GLY A 85 -22.39 -10.28 -10.01
CA GLY A 85 -21.84 -10.40 -8.66
C GLY A 85 -20.41 -10.98 -8.62
N SER A 86 -19.73 -11.10 -9.76
CA SER A 86 -18.35 -11.59 -9.80
C SER A 86 -17.36 -10.46 -9.50
N PRO A 87 -16.32 -10.72 -8.68
CA PRO A 87 -15.33 -9.69 -8.34
C PRO A 87 -14.51 -9.27 -9.56
N ILE A 88 -14.42 -7.96 -9.78
CA ILE A 88 -13.54 -7.28 -10.73
C ILE A 88 -12.25 -6.85 -10.01
N VAL A 89 -12.39 -6.34 -8.79
CA VAL A 89 -11.30 -5.94 -7.90
C VAL A 89 -11.63 -6.46 -6.50
N ASP A 90 -10.65 -7.08 -5.85
CA ASP A 90 -10.68 -7.40 -4.42
C ASP A 90 -9.26 -7.22 -3.90
N GLU A 91 -8.92 -5.98 -3.58
CA GLU A 91 -7.55 -5.59 -3.26
C GLU A 91 -7.48 -4.81 -1.95
N GLN A 92 -6.38 -5.01 -1.23
CA GLN A 92 -6.08 -4.25 -0.03
C GLN A 92 -5.70 -2.81 -0.41
N VAL A 93 -6.25 -1.83 0.30
CA VAL A 93 -5.96 -0.41 0.16
C VAL A 93 -5.18 0.05 1.39
N THR A 94 -3.96 0.53 1.17
CA THR A 94 -3.10 1.07 2.23
C THR A 94 -3.03 2.58 2.10
N VAL A 95 -3.46 3.31 3.13
CA VAL A 95 -3.43 4.78 3.14
C VAL A 95 -2.27 5.28 3.97
N VAL A 96 -1.34 5.95 3.30
CA VAL A 96 -0.07 6.42 3.87
C VAL A 96 -0.07 7.93 4.10
N ARG A 97 0.87 8.40 4.92
CA ARG A 97 1.05 9.83 5.18
C ARG A 97 1.68 10.55 3.99
N GLN A 98 1.14 11.72 3.68
CA GLN A 98 1.82 12.66 2.79
C GLN A 98 3.09 13.17 3.46
N ALA A 99 4.24 12.85 2.86
CA ALA A 99 5.54 13.35 3.31
C ALA A 99 6.07 14.51 2.44
N ALA A 100 5.51 14.67 1.24
CA ALA A 100 5.94 15.70 0.30
C ALA A 100 5.78 17.10 0.89
N SER A 101 6.81 17.93 0.73
CA SER A 101 6.85 19.32 1.21
C SER A 101 6.43 19.49 2.67
N SER A 102 6.72 18.50 3.52
CA SER A 102 6.38 18.53 4.93
C SER A 102 7.62 18.48 5.81
N VAL A 103 7.59 19.18 6.95
CA VAL A 103 8.64 19.17 7.96
C VAL A 103 8.03 18.78 9.31
N ARG A 104 8.63 17.82 10.00
CA ARG A 104 8.27 17.45 11.39
C ARG A 104 9.26 18.06 12.37
N ILE A 105 8.75 18.92 13.24
CA ILE A 105 9.50 19.57 14.32
C ILE A 105 9.22 18.81 15.61
N TYR A 106 10.28 18.35 16.28
CA TYR A 106 10.20 17.68 17.58
C TYR A 106 10.62 18.64 18.68
N ARG A 107 9.75 18.91 19.64
CA ARG A 107 10.01 19.74 20.82
C ARG A 107 9.67 18.94 22.08
N ARG A 108 10.66 18.21 22.59
CA ARG A 108 10.47 17.22 23.67
C ARG A 108 9.39 16.20 23.29
N ALA A 109 8.22 16.26 23.92
CA ALA A 109 7.10 15.38 23.66
C ALA A 109 6.19 15.86 22.53
N ASP A 110 6.25 17.14 22.17
CA ASP A 110 5.39 17.73 21.15
C ASP A 110 5.98 17.50 19.76
N VAL A 111 5.20 16.90 18.86
CA VAL A 111 5.52 16.76 17.45
C VAL A 111 4.60 17.68 16.65
N GLN A 112 5.18 18.61 15.88
CA GLN A 112 4.44 19.50 15.00
C GLN A 112 4.80 19.22 13.56
N THR A 113 3.80 18.94 12.73
CA THR A 113 3.95 18.82 11.28
C THR A 113 3.66 20.17 10.63
N MET A 114 4.55 20.59 9.74
CA MET A 114 4.47 21.83 8.96
C MET A 114 4.37 21.48 7.48
N SER A 115 3.64 22.28 6.70
CA SER A 115 3.63 22.22 5.24
C SER A 115 4.44 23.40 4.69
N CYS A 116 5.42 23.13 3.82
CA CYS A 116 6.43 24.09 3.42
C CYS A 116 6.48 24.25 1.89
N THR A 117 5.77 25.26 1.38
CA THR A 117 5.79 25.65 -0.04
C THR A 117 5.44 27.14 -0.22
N PRO A 118 6.40 28.08 -0.42
CA PRO A 118 7.83 28.04 -0.14
C PRO A 118 8.18 28.37 1.33
N TYR A 119 7.24 28.94 2.08
CA TYR A 119 7.34 29.16 3.52
C TYR A 119 6.61 28.05 4.27
N CYS A 120 7.01 27.80 5.51
CA CYS A 120 6.40 26.76 6.35
C CYS A 120 5.24 27.32 7.17
N GLU A 121 4.07 26.73 6.98
CA GLU A 121 2.85 27.00 7.75
C GLU A 121 2.39 25.73 8.48
N SER A 122 1.52 25.85 9.47
CA SER A 122 0.97 24.67 10.17
C SER A 122 0.25 23.78 9.17
N SER A 123 0.57 22.48 9.14
CA SER A 123 -0.11 21.57 8.23
C SER A 123 -1.61 21.53 8.54
N TYR A 124 -2.45 21.56 7.50
CA TYR A 124 -3.85 21.17 7.66
C TYR A 124 -3.89 19.75 8.23
N LYS A 125 -4.63 19.56 9.32
CA LYS A 125 -4.83 18.27 9.96
C LYS A 125 -6.26 17.82 9.71
N SER A 126 -6.42 16.68 9.07
CA SER A 126 -7.72 16.01 9.01
C SER A 126 -8.16 15.59 10.41
N GLU A 127 -9.45 15.28 10.57
CA GLU A 127 -9.94 14.78 11.86
C GLU A 127 -9.22 13.48 12.27
N ALA A 128 -8.96 12.59 11.31
CA ALA A 128 -8.17 11.38 11.52
C ALA A 128 -6.76 11.70 12.05
N GLU A 129 -6.09 12.73 11.53
CA GLU A 129 -4.79 13.17 12.01
C GLU A 129 -4.83 13.69 13.44
N ARG A 130 -5.84 14.52 13.77
CA ARG A 130 -6.01 15.03 15.14
C ARG A 130 -6.22 13.90 16.12
N THR A 131 -7.10 12.95 15.81
CA THR A 131 -7.39 11.81 16.67
C THR A 131 -6.13 10.97 16.90
N SER A 132 -5.41 10.59 15.83
CA SER A 132 -4.17 9.83 15.97
C SER A 132 -3.12 10.54 16.82
N GLU A 133 -2.94 11.86 16.66
CA GLU A 133 -2.01 12.63 17.48
C GLU A 133 -2.47 12.70 18.95
N THR A 134 -3.76 12.91 19.20
CA THR A 134 -4.30 12.96 20.58
C THR A 134 -4.14 11.62 21.30
N GLU A 135 -4.36 10.50 20.62
CA GLU A 135 -4.18 9.16 21.18
C GLU A 135 -2.71 8.87 21.51
N MET A 136 -1.77 9.26 20.62
CA MET A 136 -0.33 9.14 20.88
C MET A 136 0.17 10.05 21.99
N ASN A 137 -0.46 11.20 22.21
CA ASN A 137 -0.11 12.12 23.29
C ASN A 137 -0.74 11.71 24.63
N ALA A 138 -1.96 11.15 24.61
CA ALA A 138 -2.67 10.68 25.81
C ALA A 138 -2.08 9.40 26.41
N SER A 139 -1.30 8.66 25.62
CA SER A 139 -0.58 7.45 26.07
C SER A 139 0.78 7.76 26.74
N ARG A 140 1.05 9.02 27.06
CA ARG A 140 2.25 9.47 27.79
C ARG A 140 1.96 9.92 29.22
#